data_AF-A0A7S3U310-F1
#
_entry.id   AF-A0A7S3U310-F1
#
_cell.length_a   1.000
_cell.length_b   1.000
_cell.length_c   1.000
_cell.angle_alpha   90.00
_cell.angle_beta   90.00
_cell.angle_gamma   90.00
#
_symmetry.space_group_name_H-M   'P 1'
#
loop_
_entity.id
_entity.type
_entity.pdbx_description
1 polymer ?
#
loop_
_entity_poly.entity_id
_entity_poly.type
_entity_poly.pdbx_seq_one_letter_code
_entity_poly.pdbx_strand_id
1 'polypeptide(L)'
;CVVTSARRPTTLHYMQDAAQTEIDDVVEVGLDREPADEPSKVGIASLRAIDDEDPGGSDKARLMGTPAGSVGEGLVVNWHSYARPFEAGALSLVALLQLAALGGGDWLHGTNRDAEPVFAGLRAAMVGNQTGRLDEACQPSDPSDRVTCAVKAAGGVAATLLTLALVSSLLLLGRLALEAMHSRGMLAVAVAKLKEQHVPLSSLAPVRSHGPPAAWAALLLLQCLALLQYAASSPASLGAGRAELGFSYGLVRLALIVSMLGSLAHAVSAGALSDAGDELLLEALDAAQSGLTGLGKRPRLLQSALLAWLVIEVLRWAVAVGWGGLLALYGLAAQRLRSRLHLKLWALATSVCLLFDVLQLASMPYAPLQWLLLLCKAVALFLLLRFQEEHL
;
A
#
# COMPACT_ATOMS: atom_id res chain seq x y z
N CYS A 1 -37.99 -2.00 -49.68
CA CYS A 1 -36.82 -2.13 -50.57
C CYS A 1 -35.69 -2.78 -49.81
N VAL A 2 -35.33 -3.98 -50.27
CA VAL A 2 -34.23 -4.83 -49.82
C VAL A 2 -32.92 -4.29 -50.42
N VAL A 3 -31.85 -4.18 -49.63
CA VAL A 3 -30.54 -4.79 -49.92
C VAL A 3 -29.77 -4.95 -48.61
N THR A 4 -29.61 -6.22 -48.22
CA THR A 4 -28.64 -6.77 -47.28
C THR A 4 -27.26 -6.87 -47.91
N SER A 5 -26.19 -6.70 -47.14
CA SER A 5 -24.92 -7.41 -47.40
C SER A 5 -24.14 -7.60 -46.12
N ALA A 6 -24.14 -8.84 -45.64
CA ALA A 6 -23.20 -9.37 -44.67
C ALA A 6 -22.13 -10.17 -45.41
N ARG A 7 -20.86 -10.10 -44.97
CA ARG A 7 -19.88 -11.19 -45.06
C ARG A 7 -18.70 -10.93 -44.09
N ARG A 8 -18.53 -11.86 -43.14
CA ARG A 8 -17.27 -12.23 -42.45
C ARG A 8 -16.56 -13.32 -43.30
N PRO A 9 -15.50 -13.99 -42.82
CA PRO A 9 -14.18 -13.55 -42.34
C PRO A 9 -13.05 -14.24 -43.15
N THR A 10 -11.78 -13.88 -42.91
CA THR A 10 -10.62 -14.73 -43.28
C THR A 10 -9.57 -14.74 -42.17
N THR A 11 -9.22 -15.96 -41.79
CA THR A 11 -8.17 -16.38 -40.85
C THR A 11 -6.85 -16.63 -41.57
N LEU A 12 -5.76 -16.38 -40.83
CA LEU A 12 -4.42 -17.03 -40.84
C LEU A 12 -3.54 -17.00 -42.10
N HIS A 13 -2.33 -16.44 -41.96
CA HIS A 13 -1.06 -17.18 -42.10
C HIS A 13 0.16 -16.43 -41.50
N TYR A 14 0.90 -17.16 -40.65
CA TYR A 14 2.37 -17.23 -40.50
C TYR A 14 3.25 -15.99 -40.72
N MET A 15 4.03 -15.61 -39.70
CA MET A 15 5.49 -15.62 -39.75
C MET A 15 6.10 -15.57 -38.35
N GLN A 16 6.76 -16.67 -37.97
CA GLN A 16 7.78 -16.76 -36.94
C GLN A 16 9.13 -16.68 -37.66
N ASP A 17 10.02 -15.79 -37.21
CA ASP A 17 11.48 -15.85 -37.39
C ASP A 17 12.07 -15.25 -36.11
N ALA A 18 12.66 -16.05 -35.22
CA ALA A 18 14.04 -16.57 -35.26
C ALA A 18 15.08 -15.52 -34.81
N ALA A 19 15.47 -15.60 -33.53
CA ALA A 19 16.75 -15.12 -33.03
C ALA A 19 17.16 -16.03 -31.86
N GLN A 20 17.88 -17.09 -32.22
CA GLN A 20 18.48 -18.09 -31.35
C GLN A 20 19.99 -17.91 -31.55
N THR A 21 20.69 -17.40 -30.54
CA THR A 21 22.16 -17.28 -30.58
C THR A 21 22.79 -18.44 -29.82
N GLU A 22 23.60 -19.15 -30.59
CA GLU A 22 24.58 -20.19 -30.30
C GLU A 22 25.21 -20.17 -28.90
N ILE A 23 25.24 -21.34 -28.29
CA ILE A 23 26.22 -21.77 -27.30
C ILE A 23 27.08 -22.80 -28.03
N ASP A 24 28.35 -22.50 -28.24
CA ASP A 24 29.33 -23.44 -28.75
C ASP A 24 29.95 -24.26 -27.61
N ASP A 25 29.84 -25.57 -27.74
CA ASP A 25 30.57 -26.60 -27.02
C ASP A 25 32.04 -26.65 -27.49
N VAL A 26 33.00 -26.70 -26.54
CA VAL A 26 34.34 -27.23 -26.81
C VAL A 26 34.84 -28.06 -25.61
N VAL A 27 34.73 -29.38 -25.81
CA VAL A 27 35.72 -30.45 -25.52
C VAL A 27 35.94 -30.90 -24.05
N GLU A 28 35.38 -32.07 -23.75
CA GLU A 28 35.96 -33.08 -22.85
C GLU A 28 37.09 -33.85 -23.57
N VAL A 29 38.24 -34.00 -22.91
CA VAL A 29 39.08 -35.22 -22.99
C VAL A 29 39.62 -35.49 -21.59
N GLY A 30 39.30 -36.67 -21.06
CA GLY A 30 39.73 -37.13 -19.74
C GLY A 30 41.02 -37.95 -19.73
N LEU A 31 41.21 -38.57 -18.55
CA LEU A 31 42.03 -39.73 -18.19
C LEU A 31 43.40 -39.46 -17.53
N ASP A 32 43.43 -39.73 -16.22
CA ASP A 32 44.13 -40.85 -15.57
C ASP A 32 45.16 -40.54 -14.46
N ARG A 33 45.02 -41.33 -13.38
CA ARG A 33 45.98 -41.73 -12.31
C ARG A 33 46.38 -40.69 -11.27
N GLU A 34 46.63 -40.99 -10.00
CA GLU A 34 46.41 -42.08 -9.03
C GLU A 34 46.74 -41.45 -7.64
N PRO A 35 46.40 -42.07 -6.50
CA PRO A 35 46.46 -41.44 -5.17
C PRO A 35 47.74 -41.73 -4.40
N ALA A 36 48.11 -40.87 -3.44
CA ALA A 36 48.88 -41.23 -2.22
C ALA A 36 48.89 -40.07 -1.20
N ASP A 37 48.58 -40.41 0.07
CA ASP A 37 49.16 -39.96 1.36
C ASP A 37 49.32 -38.44 1.64
N GLU A 38 49.06 -37.84 2.81
CA GLU A 38 48.77 -38.23 4.19
C GLU A 38 48.33 -36.93 4.95
N PRO A 39 47.91 -36.97 6.23
CA PRO A 39 47.16 -35.90 6.88
C PRO A 39 48.02 -34.84 7.58
N SER A 40 47.68 -33.56 7.39
CA SER A 40 48.22 -32.44 8.17
C SER A 40 47.17 -31.88 9.15
N LYS A 41 47.46 -32.09 10.42
CA LYS A 41 46.82 -31.52 11.62
C LYS A 41 46.94 -29.99 11.63
N VAL A 42 45.84 -29.25 11.81
CA VAL A 42 45.86 -27.98 12.59
C VAL A 42 44.50 -27.72 13.24
N GLY A 43 44.47 -27.79 14.58
CA GLY A 43 43.92 -26.73 15.43
C GLY A 43 42.39 -26.61 15.59
N ILE A 44 41.76 -27.53 16.32
CA ILE A 44 40.53 -27.24 17.06
C ILE A 44 40.92 -26.39 18.28
N ALA A 45 40.68 -25.08 18.23
CA ALA A 45 40.75 -24.23 19.41
C ALA A 45 39.46 -24.37 20.22
N SER A 46 39.59 -25.11 21.32
CA SER A 46 38.64 -25.29 22.40
C SER A 46 38.33 -23.96 23.10
N LEU A 47 37.14 -23.38 22.90
CA LEU A 47 36.55 -22.40 23.82
C LEU A 47 36.03 -23.15 25.05
N ARG A 48 36.93 -23.40 26.00
CA ARG A 48 36.58 -23.81 27.36
C ARG A 48 36.19 -22.58 28.17
N ALA A 49 35.03 -22.71 28.80
CA ALA A 49 34.60 -22.16 30.07
C ALA A 49 35.62 -21.27 30.82
N ILE A 50 35.21 -20.02 31.07
CA ILE A 50 35.65 -19.24 32.21
C ILE A 50 34.43 -19.11 33.11
N ASP A 51 34.26 -20.11 33.98
CA ASP A 51 33.61 -19.94 35.27
C ASP A 51 34.75 -19.71 36.25
N ASP A 52 34.83 -18.52 36.83
CA ASP A 52 35.45 -18.31 38.13
C ASP A 52 34.62 -17.22 38.83
N GLU A 53 33.91 -17.67 39.86
CA GLU A 53 33.31 -16.83 40.89
C GLU A 53 34.42 -16.07 41.63
N ASP A 54 34.27 -14.77 41.79
CA ASP A 54 34.87 -14.07 42.93
C ASP A 54 33.86 -13.05 43.48
N PRO A 55 33.38 -13.19 44.73
CA PRO A 55 32.40 -12.31 45.32
C PRO A 55 33.10 -11.18 46.10
N GLY A 56 33.03 -9.97 45.55
CA GLY A 56 33.20 -8.75 46.35
C GLY A 56 34.53 -8.03 46.13
N GLY A 57 34.46 -6.92 45.39
CA GLY A 57 35.56 -5.98 45.32
C GLY A 57 35.39 -5.01 44.17
N SER A 58 34.78 -3.85 44.47
CA SER A 58 35.13 -2.54 43.91
C SER A 58 35.98 -2.54 42.62
N ASP A 59 35.37 -2.23 41.47
CA ASP A 59 36.10 -1.56 40.39
C ASP A 59 35.21 -0.69 39.49
N LYS A 60 35.11 0.59 39.90
CA LYS A 60 34.88 1.72 39.00
C LYS A 60 36.11 1.90 38.10
N ALA A 61 36.34 0.99 37.15
CA ALA A 61 37.40 1.16 36.14
C ALA A 61 37.20 0.23 34.94
N ARG A 62 36.06 0.35 34.23
CA ARG A 62 35.90 -0.29 32.90
C ARG A 62 35.22 0.61 31.85
N LEU A 63 35.34 1.92 32.03
CA LEU A 63 35.03 2.92 31.01
C LEU A 63 36.34 3.58 30.56
N MET A 64 37.09 2.90 29.69
CA MET A 64 37.93 3.49 28.65
C MET A 64 38.79 2.37 28.03
N GLY A 65 38.34 1.92 26.87
CA GLY A 65 38.99 0.87 26.11
C GLY A 65 38.13 0.51 24.91
N THR A 66 37.81 1.50 24.07
CA THR A 66 37.32 1.23 22.72
C THR A 66 38.52 0.82 21.86
N PRO A 67 38.65 -0.44 21.43
CA PRO A 67 39.54 -0.76 20.34
C PRO A 67 38.97 -0.12 19.07
N ALA A 68 39.70 0.87 18.55
CA ALA A 68 39.48 1.42 17.22
C ALA A 68 39.83 0.33 16.19
N GLY A 69 38.82 -0.46 15.79
CA GLY A 69 39.04 -1.61 14.91
C GLY A 69 37.78 -2.37 14.50
N SER A 70 36.65 -1.70 14.28
CA SER A 70 35.49 -2.28 13.57
C SER A 70 34.66 -1.17 12.91
N VAL A 71 35.23 -0.54 11.88
CA VAL A 71 34.43 0.27 10.95
C VAL A 71 33.66 -0.72 10.07
N GLY A 72 32.39 -0.96 10.40
CA GLY A 72 31.51 -1.80 9.59
C GLY A 72 30.40 -2.55 10.30
N GLU A 73 30.16 -2.37 11.60
CA GLU A 73 28.88 -2.78 12.18
C GLU A 73 27.83 -1.73 11.82
N GLY A 74 27.20 -1.92 10.66
CA GLY A 74 26.01 -1.18 10.28
C GLY A 74 25.04 -1.21 11.45
N LEU A 75 24.58 -0.04 11.88
CA LEU A 75 23.62 0.12 12.97
C LEU A 75 22.38 -0.70 12.59
N VAL A 76 22.26 -1.94 13.09
CA VAL A 76 21.12 -2.82 12.79
C VAL A 76 19.92 -2.18 13.47
N VAL A 77 19.18 -1.37 12.71
CA VAL A 77 17.94 -0.75 13.17
C VAL A 77 17.00 -1.90 13.54
N ASN A 78 16.59 -1.94 14.81
CA ASN A 78 15.60 -2.92 15.26
C ASN A 78 14.24 -2.59 14.65
N TRP A 79 13.99 -3.03 13.41
CA TRP A 79 12.78 -2.73 12.66
C TRP A 79 11.51 -3.22 13.37
N HIS A 80 11.62 -4.28 14.17
CA HIS A 80 10.50 -4.76 14.97
C HIS A 80 9.98 -3.69 15.94
N SER A 81 10.83 -2.80 16.48
CA SER A 81 10.38 -1.74 17.38
C SER A 81 9.62 -0.62 16.67
N TYR A 82 9.77 -0.45 15.35
CA TYR A 82 9.13 0.61 14.56
C TYR A 82 7.96 0.12 13.72
N ALA A 83 8.05 -1.11 13.18
CA ALA A 83 7.01 -1.69 12.33
C ALA A 83 5.71 -1.95 13.10
N ARG A 84 5.79 -2.38 14.37
CA ARG A 84 4.59 -2.72 15.18
C ARG A 84 3.74 -1.49 15.55
N PRO A 85 4.30 -0.36 16.01
CA PRO A 85 3.53 0.88 16.17
C PRO A 85 2.92 1.39 14.87
N PHE A 86 3.66 1.28 13.76
CA PHE A 86 3.16 1.65 12.44
C PHE A 86 1.99 0.77 12.01
N GLU A 87 2.09 -0.55 12.16
CA GLU A 87 1.04 -1.52 11.85
C GLU A 87 -0.24 -1.22 12.65
N ALA A 88 -0.10 -0.95 13.95
CA ALA A 88 -1.22 -0.57 14.82
C ALA A 88 -1.86 0.77 14.40
N GLY A 89 -1.04 1.76 14.04
CA GLY A 89 -1.51 3.05 13.53
C GLY A 89 -2.26 2.90 12.20
N ALA A 90 -1.72 2.10 11.27
CA ALA A 90 -2.34 1.81 9.99
C ALA A 90 -3.69 1.10 10.17
N LEU A 91 -3.76 0.05 11.00
CA LEU A 91 -5.01 -0.67 11.29
C LEU A 91 -6.06 0.22 11.96
N SER A 92 -5.65 1.10 12.87
CA SER A 92 -6.54 2.06 13.53
C SER A 92 -7.12 3.04 12.51
N LEU A 93 -6.29 3.57 11.61
CA LEU A 93 -6.73 4.45 10.54
C LEU A 93 -7.67 3.73 9.57
N VAL A 94 -7.35 2.48 9.18
CA VAL A 94 -8.21 1.65 8.33
C VAL A 94 -9.58 1.44 8.96
N ALA A 95 -9.64 1.09 10.25
CA ALA A 95 -10.90 0.89 10.95
C ALA A 95 -11.73 2.18 11.02
N LEU A 96 -11.10 3.33 11.29
CA LEU A 96 -11.76 4.64 11.29
C LEU A 96 -12.31 5.01 9.90
N LEU A 97 -11.52 4.83 8.85
CA LEU A 97 -11.94 5.10 7.47
C LEU A 97 -13.10 4.19 7.04
N GLN A 98 -13.05 2.90 7.40
CA GLN A 98 -14.14 1.95 7.13
C GLN A 98 -15.41 2.28 7.89
N LEU A 99 -15.33 2.64 9.17
CA LEU A 99 -16.48 3.08 9.97
C LEU A 99 -17.14 4.33 9.40
N ALA A 100 -16.32 5.32 9.03
CA ALA A 100 -16.79 6.54 8.37
C ALA A 100 -17.47 6.23 7.03
N ALA A 101 -16.90 5.34 6.21
CA ALA A 101 -17.49 4.92 4.95
C ALA A 101 -18.80 4.13 5.13
N LEU A 102 -18.87 3.21 6.10
CA LEU A 102 -20.07 2.41 6.39
C LEU A 102 -21.25 3.28 6.85
N GLY A 103 -20.98 4.37 7.55
CA GLY A 103 -21.99 5.36 7.96
C GLY A 103 -22.27 6.45 6.92
N GLY A 104 -21.48 6.53 5.86
CA GLY A 104 -21.56 7.59 4.85
C GLY A 104 -22.72 7.41 3.86
N GLY A 105 -23.43 8.51 3.59
CA GLY A 105 -24.51 8.59 2.61
C GLY A 105 -24.08 8.91 1.18
N ASP A 106 -22.78 9.15 0.96
CA ASP A 106 -22.24 9.59 -0.33
C ASP A 106 -21.28 8.54 -0.90
N TRP A 107 -21.82 7.41 -1.34
CA TRP A 107 -21.09 6.35 -2.05
C TRP A 107 -21.22 6.50 -3.56
N LEU A 108 -22.38 6.97 -4.01
CA LEU A 108 -22.69 7.31 -5.39
C LEU A 108 -23.53 8.59 -5.37
N HIS A 109 -23.21 9.58 -6.21
CA HIS A 109 -24.02 10.77 -6.36
C HIS A 109 -24.27 11.08 -7.83
N GLY A 110 -25.31 11.87 -8.10
CA GLY A 110 -25.69 12.28 -9.45
C GLY A 110 -27.00 13.05 -9.43
N THR A 111 -27.69 13.12 -10.56
CA THR A 111 -29.00 13.76 -10.65
C THR A 111 -30.07 12.80 -11.18
N ASN A 112 -31.29 12.93 -10.64
CA ASN A 112 -32.44 12.19 -11.17
C ASN A 112 -32.96 12.85 -12.45
N ARG A 113 -34.02 12.29 -13.05
CA ARG A 113 -34.61 12.82 -14.28
C ARG A 113 -35.15 14.25 -14.14
N ASP A 114 -35.51 14.64 -12.92
CA ASP A 114 -36.03 15.96 -12.57
C ASP A 114 -34.92 16.96 -12.20
N ALA A 115 -33.66 16.59 -12.47
CA ALA A 115 -32.45 17.35 -12.15
C ALA A 115 -32.23 17.62 -10.65
N GLU A 116 -32.89 16.85 -9.77
CA GLU A 116 -32.64 16.90 -8.34
C GLU A 116 -31.40 16.09 -7.98
N PRO A 117 -30.57 16.57 -7.03
CA PRO A 117 -29.40 15.83 -6.58
C PRO A 117 -29.81 14.56 -5.84
N VAL A 118 -29.16 13.46 -6.18
CA VAL A 118 -29.31 12.16 -5.53
C VAL A 118 -27.98 11.76 -4.92
N PHE A 119 -28.00 11.43 -3.63
CA PHE A 119 -26.87 10.86 -2.90
C PHE A 119 -27.27 9.48 -2.39
N ALA A 120 -26.60 8.44 -2.86
CA ALA A 120 -26.81 7.08 -2.42
C ALA A 120 -25.63 6.60 -1.59
N GLY A 121 -25.93 6.14 -0.38
CA GLY A 121 -25.02 5.40 0.49
C GLY A 121 -25.26 3.89 0.39
N LEU A 122 -24.56 3.13 1.23
CA LEU A 122 -24.71 1.67 1.27
C LEU A 122 -26.08 1.18 1.75
N ARG A 123 -26.74 1.95 2.61
CA ARG A 123 -28.00 1.56 3.29
C ARG A 123 -29.13 2.59 3.17
N ALA A 124 -28.82 3.80 2.75
CA ALA A 124 -29.79 4.89 2.63
C ALA A 124 -29.51 5.72 1.38
N ALA A 125 -30.52 6.40 0.86
CA ALA A 125 -30.38 7.37 -0.22
C ALA A 125 -31.13 8.65 0.12
N MET A 126 -30.62 9.76 -0.37
CA MET A 126 -31.20 11.09 -0.24
C MET A 126 -31.51 11.60 -1.64
N VAL A 127 -32.74 12.05 -1.87
CA VAL A 127 -33.19 12.66 -3.12
C VAL A 127 -33.68 14.06 -2.78
N GLY A 128 -32.99 15.09 -3.29
CA GLY A 128 -33.24 16.47 -2.88
C GLY A 128 -33.08 16.65 -1.36
N ASN A 129 -34.09 17.22 -0.70
CA ASN A 129 -34.11 17.38 0.76
C ASN A 129 -34.76 16.21 1.51
N GLN A 130 -35.26 15.20 0.80
CA GLN A 130 -35.93 14.05 1.42
C GLN A 130 -34.92 12.92 1.64
N THR A 131 -34.80 12.50 2.89
CA THR A 131 -34.05 11.29 3.26
C THR A 131 -35.00 10.10 3.20
N GLY A 132 -34.76 9.19 2.26
CA GLY A 132 -35.52 7.96 2.11
C GLY A 132 -34.69 6.75 2.54
N ARG A 133 -35.30 5.81 3.27
CA ARG A 133 -34.67 4.49 3.40
C ARG A 133 -34.78 3.77 2.06
N LEU A 134 -33.63 3.39 1.49
CA LEU A 134 -33.57 2.52 0.29
C LEU A 134 -34.37 1.22 0.49
N ASP A 135 -34.54 0.82 1.75
CA ASP A 135 -35.25 -0.40 2.11
C ASP A 135 -36.74 -0.39 1.76
N GLU A 136 -37.38 0.78 1.77
CA GLU A 136 -38.83 0.94 1.58
C GLU A 136 -39.20 1.29 0.12
N ALA A 137 -38.24 1.75 -0.69
CA ALA A 137 -38.47 2.36 -2.00
C ALA A 137 -38.25 1.42 -3.21
N CYS A 138 -37.94 0.14 -3.00
CA CYS A 138 -37.70 -0.81 -4.09
C CYS A 138 -38.94 -1.68 -4.30
N GLN A 139 -39.89 -1.24 -5.14
CA GLN A 139 -40.92 -2.13 -5.68
C GLN A 139 -40.49 -2.62 -7.07
N PRO A 140 -40.40 -3.94 -7.31
CA PRO A 140 -39.88 -4.49 -8.56
C PRO A 140 -40.74 -4.18 -9.81
N SER A 141 -41.92 -3.58 -9.62
CA SER A 141 -42.89 -3.27 -10.67
C SER A 141 -42.60 -1.99 -11.47
N ASP A 142 -41.85 -1.02 -10.95
CA ASP A 142 -41.61 0.27 -11.63
C ASP A 142 -40.18 0.37 -12.22
N PRO A 143 -39.98 0.89 -13.45
CA PRO A 143 -38.66 1.01 -14.05
C PRO A 143 -37.78 2.10 -13.41
N SER A 144 -38.36 3.11 -12.74
CA SER A 144 -37.64 4.04 -11.86
C SER A 144 -37.05 3.32 -10.65
N ASP A 145 -37.77 2.35 -10.11
CA ASP A 145 -37.36 1.56 -8.94
C ASP A 145 -36.19 0.63 -9.28
N ARG A 146 -35.98 0.29 -10.56
CA ARG A 146 -34.83 -0.55 -10.97
C ARG A 146 -33.49 0.06 -10.62
N VAL A 147 -33.34 1.39 -10.72
CA VAL A 147 -32.09 2.09 -10.36
C VAL A 147 -31.89 2.04 -8.84
N THR A 148 -32.95 2.35 -8.09
CA THR A 148 -32.97 2.29 -6.62
C THR A 148 -32.68 0.88 -6.10
N CYS A 149 -33.28 -0.14 -6.71
CA CYS A 149 -33.06 -1.55 -6.40
C CYS A 149 -31.63 -2.01 -6.74
N ALA A 150 -31.06 -1.56 -7.87
CA ALA A 150 -29.69 -1.87 -8.24
C ALA A 150 -28.69 -1.26 -7.25
N VAL A 151 -28.88 0.01 -6.88
CA VAL A 151 -28.09 0.70 -5.85
C VAL A 151 -28.22 0.02 -4.48
N LYS A 152 -29.43 -0.37 -4.08
CA LYS A 152 -29.67 -1.11 -2.83
C LYS A 152 -28.95 -2.46 -2.83
N ALA A 153 -29.04 -3.24 -3.91
CA ALA A 153 -28.36 -4.52 -4.02
C ALA A 153 -26.83 -4.36 -3.99
N ALA A 154 -26.30 -3.37 -4.73
CA ALA A 154 -24.88 -3.02 -4.71
C ALA A 154 -24.39 -2.62 -3.31
N GLY A 155 -25.15 -1.74 -2.65
CA GLY A 155 -24.86 -1.25 -1.31
C GLY A 155 -24.93 -2.33 -0.23
N GLY A 156 -25.92 -3.23 -0.30
CA GLY A 156 -26.07 -4.34 0.64
C GLY A 156 -24.86 -5.28 0.62
N VAL A 157 -24.44 -5.74 -0.56
CA VAL A 157 -23.29 -6.64 -0.69
C VAL A 157 -22.01 -5.94 -0.26
N ALA A 158 -21.76 -4.71 -0.73
CA ALA A 158 -20.57 -3.96 -0.34
C ALA A 158 -20.52 -3.69 1.18
N ALA A 159 -21.67 -3.39 1.82
CA ALA A 159 -21.74 -3.21 3.26
C ALA A 159 -21.37 -4.49 4.03
N THR A 160 -21.84 -5.66 3.58
CA THR A 160 -21.49 -6.93 4.23
C THR A 160 -20.00 -7.22 4.13
N LEU A 161 -19.42 -7.07 2.93
CA LEU A 161 -17.99 -7.28 2.70
C LEU A 161 -17.14 -6.31 3.54
N LEU A 162 -17.52 -5.03 3.60
CA LEU A 162 -16.83 -4.07 4.45
C LEU A 162 -16.99 -4.32 5.94
N THR A 163 -18.14 -4.82 6.39
CA THR A 163 -18.33 -5.19 7.80
C THR A 163 -17.41 -6.35 8.16
N LEU A 164 -17.27 -7.35 7.28
CA LEU A 164 -16.32 -8.46 7.47
C LEU A 164 -14.86 -7.98 7.44
N ALA A 165 -14.55 -7.01 6.57
CA ALA A 165 -13.24 -6.38 6.52
C ALA A 165 -12.93 -5.63 7.83
N LEU A 166 -13.91 -4.90 8.38
CA LEU A 166 -13.79 -4.22 9.66
C LEU A 166 -13.59 -5.19 10.82
N VAL A 167 -14.32 -6.31 10.85
CA VAL A 167 -14.09 -7.35 11.86
C VAL A 167 -12.65 -7.89 11.75
N SER A 168 -12.15 -8.11 10.54
CA SER A 168 -10.78 -8.57 10.31
C SER A 168 -9.74 -7.56 10.80
N SER A 169 -9.94 -6.27 10.56
CA SER A 169 -9.03 -5.21 11.04
C SER A 169 -9.06 -5.08 12.57
N LEU A 170 -10.23 -5.20 13.20
CA LEU A 170 -10.37 -5.20 14.66
C LEU A 170 -9.72 -6.43 15.30
N LEU A 171 -9.82 -7.61 14.68
CA LEU A 171 -9.14 -8.82 15.16
C LEU A 171 -7.61 -8.68 15.10
N LEU A 172 -7.08 -8.13 14.00
CA LEU A 172 -5.65 -7.80 13.86
C LEU A 172 -5.20 -6.79 14.93
N LEU A 173 -5.97 -5.72 15.13
CA LEU A 173 -5.67 -4.69 16.12
C LEU A 173 -5.72 -5.27 17.56
N GLY A 174 -6.72 -6.09 17.85
CA GLY A 174 -6.85 -6.79 19.13
C GLY A 174 -5.68 -7.73 19.39
N ARG A 175 -5.21 -8.44 18.37
CA ARG A 175 -4.00 -9.26 18.46
C ARG A 175 -2.77 -8.40 18.79
N LEU A 176 -2.54 -7.30 18.07
CA LEU A 176 -1.39 -6.41 18.32
C LEU A 176 -1.45 -5.82 19.74
N ALA A 177 -2.64 -5.44 20.21
CA ALA A 177 -2.85 -4.98 21.57
C ALA A 177 -2.52 -6.08 22.59
N LEU A 178 -2.98 -7.32 22.38
CA LEU A 178 -2.67 -8.46 23.24
C LEU A 178 -1.16 -8.77 23.27
N GLU A 179 -0.49 -8.77 22.11
CA GLU A 179 0.96 -8.96 22.02
C GLU A 179 1.72 -7.85 22.77
N ALA A 180 1.29 -6.59 22.63
CA ALA A 180 1.87 -5.45 23.35
C ALA A 180 1.61 -5.49 24.87
N MET A 181 0.45 -5.96 25.30
CA MET A 181 0.15 -6.16 26.72
C MET A 181 0.95 -7.32 27.30
N HIS A 182 1.19 -8.38 26.52
CA HIS A 182 1.96 -9.54 26.93
C HIS A 182 3.44 -9.21 27.09
N SER A 183 4.04 -8.48 26.14
CA SER A 183 5.45 -8.06 26.22
C SER A 183 5.73 -7.14 27.42
N ARG A 184 4.72 -6.42 27.91
CA ARG A 184 4.79 -5.58 29.13
C ARG A 184 4.51 -6.35 30.43
N GLY A 185 4.30 -7.67 30.37
CA GLY A 185 3.99 -8.49 31.54
C GLY A 185 2.59 -8.29 32.13
N MET A 186 1.73 -7.46 31.53
CA MET A 186 0.40 -7.14 32.05
C MET A 186 -0.59 -8.31 31.95
N LEU A 187 -0.29 -9.29 31.09
CA LEU A 187 -1.09 -10.51 30.91
C LEU A 187 -0.60 -11.71 31.74
N ALA A 188 0.42 -11.55 32.60
CA ALA A 188 1.02 -12.66 33.34
C ALA A 188 0.00 -13.48 34.16
N VAL A 189 -0.96 -12.81 34.80
CA VAL A 189 -2.02 -13.46 35.60
C VAL A 189 -3.03 -14.23 34.73
N ALA A 190 -3.38 -13.70 33.55
CA ALA A 190 -4.32 -14.34 32.63
C ALA A 190 -3.67 -15.55 31.91
N VAL A 191 -2.40 -15.42 31.53
CA VAL A 191 -1.61 -16.51 30.92
C VAL A 191 -1.38 -17.65 31.92
N ALA A 192 -1.13 -17.33 33.19
CA ALA A 192 -1.00 -18.34 34.25
C ALA A 192 -2.28 -19.20 34.40
N LYS A 193 -3.46 -18.56 34.42
CA LYS A 193 -4.76 -19.25 34.48
C LYS A 193 -5.06 -20.10 33.24
N LEU A 194 -4.64 -19.66 32.06
CA LEU A 194 -4.80 -20.42 30.81
C LEU A 194 -3.91 -21.68 30.77
N LYS A 195 -2.74 -21.62 31.41
CA LYS A 195 -1.81 -22.75 31.51
C LYS A 195 -2.39 -23.87 32.40
N GLU A 196 -3.19 -23.52 33.40
CA GLU A 196 -3.92 -24.49 34.25
C GLU A 196 -5.03 -25.23 33.49
N GLN A 197 -5.60 -24.62 32.43
CA GLN A 197 -6.68 -25.21 31.63
C GLN A 197 -6.22 -26.24 30.58
N HIS A 198 -4.96 -26.68 30.60
CA HIS A 198 -4.45 -27.82 29.79
C HIS A 198 -4.66 -27.70 28.27
N VAL A 199 -4.78 -26.49 27.71
CA VAL A 199 -4.70 -26.33 26.25
C VAL A 199 -3.23 -26.42 25.84
N PRO A 200 -2.80 -27.43 25.08
CA PRO A 200 -1.41 -27.56 24.67
C PRO A 200 -1.04 -26.35 23.79
N LEU A 201 -0.10 -25.51 24.25
CA LEU A 201 0.39 -24.33 23.52
C LEU A 201 0.89 -24.66 22.10
N SER A 202 1.29 -25.91 21.86
CA SER A 202 1.66 -26.42 20.53
C SER A 202 0.49 -26.43 19.54
N SER A 203 -0.76 -26.60 20.00
CA SER A 203 -1.95 -26.51 19.13
C SER A 203 -2.24 -25.09 18.63
N LEU A 204 -1.70 -24.07 19.31
CA LEU A 204 -1.85 -22.65 18.94
C LEU A 204 -0.73 -22.15 18.01
N ALA A 205 0.35 -22.93 17.82
CA ALA A 205 1.47 -22.57 16.96
C ALA A 205 1.06 -22.23 15.50
N PRO A 206 0.23 -23.01 14.79
CA PRO A 206 -0.18 -22.68 13.42
C PRO A 206 -1.03 -21.41 13.35
N VAL A 207 -1.92 -21.19 14.33
CA VAL A 207 -2.72 -19.95 14.42
C VAL A 207 -1.84 -18.73 14.66
N ARG A 208 -0.76 -18.89 15.43
CA ARG A 208 0.18 -17.82 15.73
C ARG A 208 0.99 -17.40 14.50
N SER A 209 1.42 -18.34 13.67
CA SER A 209 2.26 -18.10 12.48
C SER A 209 1.47 -17.73 11.23
N HIS A 210 0.33 -18.39 10.95
CA HIS A 210 -0.43 -18.18 9.70
C HIS A 210 -1.62 -17.25 9.87
N GLY A 211 -2.08 -17.00 11.11
CA GLY A 211 -3.24 -16.17 11.40
C GLY A 211 -3.12 -14.72 10.87
N PRO A 212 -2.04 -13.98 11.16
CA PRO A 212 -1.93 -12.58 10.75
C PRO A 212 -1.81 -12.38 9.24
N PRO A 213 -0.96 -13.13 8.50
CA PRO A 213 -0.94 -13.03 7.05
C PRO A 213 -2.30 -13.35 6.43
N ALA A 214 -2.99 -14.38 6.92
CA ALA A 214 -4.33 -14.72 6.45
C ALA A 214 -5.36 -13.62 6.74
N ALA A 215 -5.31 -12.99 7.91
CA ALA A 215 -6.20 -11.88 8.27
C ALA A 215 -5.90 -10.61 7.47
N TRP A 216 -4.63 -10.30 7.18
CA TRP A 216 -4.22 -9.23 6.26
C TRP A 216 -4.72 -9.48 4.84
N ALA A 217 -4.53 -10.70 4.32
CA ALA A 217 -5.03 -11.10 3.01
C ALA A 217 -6.56 -11.02 2.93
N ALA A 218 -7.26 -11.48 3.97
CA ALA A 218 -8.72 -11.38 4.07
C ALA A 218 -9.19 -9.91 4.09
N LEU A 219 -8.55 -9.05 4.88
CA LEU A 219 -8.85 -7.61 4.93
C LEU A 219 -8.73 -6.97 3.53
N LEU A 220 -7.61 -7.19 2.85
CA LEU A 220 -7.33 -6.66 1.51
C LEU A 220 -8.33 -7.19 0.47
N LEU A 221 -8.57 -8.51 0.47
CA LEU A 221 -9.48 -9.15 -0.46
C LEU A 221 -10.92 -8.64 -0.27
N LEU A 222 -11.40 -8.57 0.97
CA LEU A 222 -12.75 -8.10 1.28
C LEU A 222 -12.95 -6.63 0.91
N GLN A 223 -11.98 -5.76 1.18
CA GLN A 223 -12.01 -4.35 0.74
C GLN A 223 -12.03 -4.23 -0.79
N CYS A 224 -11.16 -4.98 -1.47
CA CYS A 224 -11.09 -4.99 -2.93
C CYS A 224 -12.40 -5.47 -3.56
N LEU A 225 -12.94 -6.60 -3.08
CA LEU A 225 -14.22 -7.14 -3.53
C LEU A 225 -15.38 -6.18 -3.25
N ALA A 226 -15.40 -5.50 -2.09
CA ALA A 226 -16.43 -4.51 -1.79
C ALA A 226 -16.42 -3.35 -2.79
N LEU A 227 -15.24 -2.80 -3.10
CA LEU A 227 -15.07 -1.73 -4.08
C LEU A 227 -15.48 -2.19 -5.48
N LEU A 228 -14.96 -3.32 -5.94
CA LEU A 228 -15.25 -3.86 -7.28
C LEU A 228 -16.73 -4.19 -7.44
N GLN A 229 -17.33 -4.87 -6.46
CA GLN A 229 -18.75 -5.25 -6.52
C GLN A 229 -19.65 -4.01 -6.55
N TYR A 230 -19.35 -3.00 -5.72
CA TYR A 230 -20.12 -1.76 -5.70
C TYR A 230 -20.00 -1.03 -7.03
N ALA A 231 -18.78 -0.86 -7.56
CA ALA A 231 -18.55 -0.20 -8.84
C ALA A 231 -19.19 -0.94 -10.03
N ALA A 232 -19.13 -2.28 -10.04
CA ALA A 232 -19.70 -3.09 -11.11
C ALA A 232 -21.23 -3.12 -11.09
N SER A 233 -21.84 -3.03 -9.90
CA SER A 233 -23.29 -3.10 -9.72
C SER A 233 -23.97 -1.73 -9.71
N SER A 234 -23.20 -0.65 -9.55
CA SER A 234 -23.73 0.71 -9.56
C SER A 234 -24.17 1.12 -10.96
N PRO A 235 -25.33 1.76 -11.11
CA PRO A 235 -25.79 2.24 -12.41
C PRO A 235 -24.92 3.40 -12.90
N ALA A 236 -24.66 3.46 -14.21
CA ALA A 236 -23.84 4.51 -14.83
C ALA A 236 -24.52 5.91 -14.81
N SER A 237 -25.83 5.97 -14.57
CA SER A 237 -26.64 7.19 -14.49
C SER A 237 -27.77 6.99 -13.49
N LEU A 238 -28.14 8.06 -12.76
CA LEU A 238 -29.27 8.09 -11.84
C LEU A 238 -30.53 8.70 -12.47
N GLY A 239 -30.51 9.00 -13.77
CA GLY A 239 -31.64 9.55 -14.50
C GLY A 239 -31.21 10.67 -15.44
N ALA A 240 -30.52 11.68 -14.91
CA ALA A 240 -29.88 12.72 -15.69
C ALA A 240 -28.36 12.70 -15.45
N GLY A 241 -27.58 12.90 -16.52
CA GLY A 241 -26.13 12.93 -16.43
C GLY A 241 -25.50 11.59 -16.04
N ARG A 242 -24.20 11.64 -15.69
CA ARG A 242 -23.44 10.47 -15.21
C ARG A 242 -23.52 10.39 -13.69
N ALA A 243 -23.61 9.17 -13.18
CA ALA A 243 -23.42 8.92 -11.76
C ALA A 243 -21.92 8.90 -11.44
N GLU A 244 -21.54 9.52 -10.34
CA GLU A 244 -20.16 9.63 -9.88
C GLU A 244 -19.99 8.93 -8.53
N LEU A 245 -18.85 8.29 -8.34
CA LEU A 245 -18.53 7.65 -7.06
C LEU A 245 -18.22 8.73 -6.02
N GLY A 246 -18.91 8.67 -4.90
CA GLY A 246 -18.84 9.66 -3.84
C GLY A 246 -17.66 9.53 -2.90
N PHE A 247 -17.58 10.43 -1.92
CA PHE A 247 -16.50 10.52 -0.95
C PHE A 247 -16.34 9.25 -0.11
N SER A 248 -17.45 8.62 0.29
CA SER A 248 -17.44 7.44 1.16
C SER A 248 -16.82 6.22 0.49
N TYR A 249 -17.09 6.04 -0.82
CA TYR A 249 -16.41 5.04 -1.64
C TYR A 249 -14.89 5.33 -1.72
N GLY A 250 -14.53 6.61 -1.76
CA GLY A 250 -13.15 7.08 -1.68
C GLY A 250 -12.40 6.76 -0.40
N LEU A 251 -13.06 6.90 0.74
CA LEU A 251 -12.48 6.53 2.04
C LEU A 251 -12.08 5.05 2.07
N VAL A 252 -12.85 4.18 1.43
CA VAL A 252 -12.55 2.76 1.32
C VAL A 252 -11.37 2.49 0.39
N ARG A 253 -11.25 3.23 -0.73
CA ARG A 253 -10.05 3.20 -1.58
C ARG A 253 -8.80 3.58 -0.80
N LEU A 254 -8.89 4.64 0.02
CA LEU A 254 -7.79 5.06 0.89
C LEU A 254 -7.49 3.99 1.96
N ALA A 255 -8.51 3.42 2.58
CA ALA A 255 -8.35 2.33 3.55
C ALA A 255 -7.65 1.11 2.92
N LEU A 256 -7.93 0.79 1.65
CA LEU A 256 -7.25 -0.28 0.92
C LEU A 256 -5.76 0.01 0.76
N ILE A 257 -5.37 1.23 0.37
CA ILE A 257 -3.96 1.63 0.25
C ILE A 257 -3.25 1.54 1.60
N VAL A 258 -3.86 2.08 2.67
CA VAL A 258 -3.29 2.02 4.02
C VAL A 258 -3.18 0.56 4.47
N SER A 259 -4.13 -0.30 4.12
CA SER A 259 -4.08 -1.73 4.41
C SER A 259 -2.93 -2.42 3.66
N MET A 260 -2.67 -2.06 2.40
CA MET A 260 -1.52 -2.57 1.65
C MET A 260 -0.20 -2.18 2.33
N LEU A 261 -0.06 -0.91 2.73
CA LEU A 261 1.12 -0.42 3.46
C LEU A 261 1.30 -1.13 4.80
N GLY A 262 0.21 -1.33 5.56
CA GLY A 262 0.24 -2.08 6.82
C GLY A 262 0.62 -3.55 6.62
N SER A 263 0.09 -4.20 5.58
CA SER A 263 0.43 -5.59 5.25
C SER A 263 1.90 -5.74 4.83
N LEU A 264 2.47 -4.76 4.14
CA LEU A 264 3.88 -4.74 3.79
C LEU A 264 4.75 -4.58 5.04
N ALA A 265 4.40 -3.65 5.92
CA ALA A 265 5.09 -3.49 7.21
C ALA A 265 5.00 -4.77 8.07
N HIS A 266 3.86 -5.46 8.03
CA HIS A 266 3.69 -6.74 8.67
C HIS A 266 4.62 -7.80 8.08
N ALA A 267 4.63 -7.96 6.74
CA ALA A 267 5.47 -8.94 6.03
C ALA A 267 6.96 -8.75 6.33
N VAL A 268 7.42 -7.49 6.38
CA VAL A 268 8.76 -7.11 6.85
C VAL A 268 8.98 -7.57 8.29
N SER A 269 8.09 -7.19 9.20
CA SER A 269 8.26 -7.51 10.62
C SER A 269 8.18 -9.00 10.93
N ALA A 270 7.57 -9.78 10.04
CA ALA A 270 7.44 -11.22 10.18
C ALA A 270 8.65 -11.98 9.59
N GLY A 271 9.62 -11.30 8.95
CA GLY A 271 10.71 -11.94 8.21
C GLY A 271 10.20 -12.79 7.04
N ALA A 272 9.00 -12.49 6.52
CA ALA A 272 8.38 -13.23 5.43
C ALA A 272 8.95 -12.82 4.06
N LEU A 273 9.54 -11.63 4.00
CA LEU A 273 10.44 -11.22 2.94
C LEU A 273 11.78 -11.89 3.24
N SER A 274 12.23 -12.79 2.36
CA SER A 274 13.56 -13.45 2.44
C SER A 274 14.69 -12.43 2.63
N ASP A 275 15.92 -12.86 2.92
CA ASP A 275 17.12 -11.99 3.01
C ASP A 275 17.20 -10.90 1.91
N ALA A 276 16.80 -11.22 0.67
CA ALA A 276 16.74 -10.26 -0.44
C ALA A 276 15.69 -9.13 -0.29
N GLY A 277 14.58 -9.39 0.39
CA GLY A 277 13.53 -8.41 0.67
C GLY A 277 13.84 -7.52 1.86
N ASP A 278 14.61 -8.02 2.85
CA ASP A 278 15.18 -7.20 3.91
C ASP A 278 16.23 -6.23 3.35
N GLU A 279 17.09 -6.68 2.42
CA GLU A 279 18.01 -5.80 1.70
C GLU A 279 17.28 -4.74 0.87
N LEU A 280 16.26 -5.13 0.08
CA LEU A 280 15.48 -4.17 -0.72
C LEU A 280 14.72 -3.15 0.15
N LEU A 281 14.22 -3.58 1.31
CA LEU A 281 13.54 -2.68 2.23
C LEU A 281 14.52 -1.76 2.95
N LEU A 282 15.65 -2.29 3.41
CA LEU A 282 16.75 -1.50 3.95
C LEU A 282 17.22 -0.49 2.92
N GLU A 283 17.42 -0.88 1.66
CA GLU A 283 17.73 0.05 0.57
C GLU A 283 16.61 1.06 0.33
N ALA A 284 15.34 0.67 0.37
CA ALA A 284 14.23 1.59 0.16
C ALA A 284 14.09 2.62 1.28
N LEU A 285 14.27 2.19 2.53
CA LEU A 285 14.19 3.00 3.74
C LEU A 285 15.45 3.84 3.93
N ASP A 286 16.62 3.30 3.64
CA ASP A 286 17.87 4.04 3.65
C ASP A 286 17.89 5.03 2.48
N ALA A 287 17.34 4.70 1.31
CA ALA A 287 17.08 5.68 0.24
C ALA A 287 16.00 6.72 0.59
N ALA A 288 15.09 6.41 1.51
CA ALA A 288 14.12 7.39 2.04
C ALA A 288 14.80 8.31 3.07
N GLN A 289 15.59 7.74 3.98
CA GLN A 289 16.27 8.42 5.06
C GLN A 289 17.46 9.24 4.57
N SER A 290 18.37 8.65 3.80
CA SER A 290 19.50 9.34 3.13
C SER A 290 19.02 10.39 2.13
N GLY A 291 17.89 10.15 1.46
CA GLY A 291 17.22 11.15 0.63
C GLY A 291 16.83 12.39 1.44
N LEU A 292 16.31 12.22 2.65
CA LEU A 292 15.89 13.34 3.50
C LEU A 292 17.05 14.05 4.22
N THR A 293 18.10 13.32 4.61
CA THR A 293 19.17 13.84 5.47
C THR A 293 20.46 14.21 4.73
N GLY A 294 20.71 13.67 3.54
CA GLY A 294 21.94 13.87 2.76
C GLY A 294 21.85 14.87 1.61
N LEU A 295 20.64 15.32 1.24
CA LEU A 295 20.44 16.24 0.10
C LEU A 295 20.75 17.70 0.47
N GLY A 296 21.13 18.54 -0.50
CA GLY A 296 21.17 20.00 -0.30
C GLY A 296 19.77 20.60 -0.07
N LYS A 297 19.68 21.86 0.38
CA LYS A 297 18.38 22.52 0.69
C LYS A 297 17.37 22.44 -0.47
N ARG A 298 17.81 22.68 -1.70
CA ARG A 298 16.94 22.68 -2.91
C ARG A 298 16.41 21.30 -3.31
N PRO A 299 17.22 20.24 -3.47
CA PRO A 299 16.71 18.91 -3.76
C PRO A 299 15.81 18.35 -2.64
N ARG A 300 16.03 18.73 -1.37
CA ARG A 300 15.08 18.42 -0.28
C ARG A 300 13.73 19.10 -0.49
N LEU A 301 13.71 20.38 -0.87
CA LEU A 301 12.46 21.10 -1.16
C LEU A 301 11.72 20.51 -2.36
N LEU A 302 12.44 20.08 -3.40
CA LEU A 302 11.84 19.38 -4.54
C LEU A 302 11.23 18.04 -4.11
N GLN A 303 11.97 17.27 -3.30
CA GLN A 303 11.49 15.98 -2.78
C GLN A 303 10.27 16.16 -1.87
N SER A 304 10.26 17.16 -0.99
CA SER A 304 9.10 17.44 -0.13
C SER A 304 7.90 17.92 -0.94
N ALA A 305 8.10 18.73 -1.99
CA ALA A 305 7.02 19.13 -2.90
C ALA A 305 6.45 17.93 -3.68
N LEU A 306 7.30 17.01 -4.14
CA LEU A 306 6.90 15.76 -4.79
C LEU A 306 6.14 14.83 -3.85
N LEU A 307 6.59 14.70 -2.60
CA LEU A 307 5.88 13.92 -1.57
C LEU A 307 4.54 14.56 -1.22
N ALA A 308 4.49 15.88 -1.06
CA ALA A 308 3.24 16.60 -0.83
C ALA A 308 2.27 16.42 -2.01
N TRP A 309 2.76 16.52 -3.25
CA TRP A 309 1.98 16.20 -4.45
C TRP A 309 1.47 14.76 -4.40
N LEU A 310 2.33 13.77 -4.15
CA LEU A 310 1.92 12.37 -4.06
C LEU A 310 0.83 12.16 -2.99
N VAL A 311 0.97 12.78 -1.82
CA VAL A 311 -0.04 12.74 -0.75
C VAL A 311 -1.36 13.33 -1.24
N ILE A 312 -1.33 14.49 -1.91
CA ILE A 312 -2.56 15.13 -2.44
C ILE A 312 -3.19 14.28 -3.55
N GLU A 313 -2.42 13.64 -4.43
CA GLU A 313 -2.96 12.73 -5.44
C GLU A 313 -3.57 11.48 -4.79
N VAL A 314 -2.96 10.93 -3.74
CA VAL A 314 -3.53 9.81 -2.98
C VAL A 314 -4.85 10.23 -2.32
N LEU A 315 -4.92 11.43 -1.73
CA LEU A 315 -6.16 11.99 -1.20
C LEU A 315 -7.19 12.23 -2.31
N ARG A 316 -6.77 12.72 -3.47
CA ARG A 316 -7.66 12.90 -4.64
C ARG A 316 -8.12 11.57 -5.20
N TRP A 317 -7.34 10.51 -5.07
CA TRP A 317 -7.69 9.16 -5.48
C TRP A 317 -8.92 8.59 -4.74
N ALA A 318 -9.21 9.12 -3.55
CA ALA A 318 -10.48 8.88 -2.88
C ALA A 318 -11.66 9.34 -3.76
N VAL A 319 -11.54 10.50 -4.39
CA VAL A 319 -12.62 11.08 -5.21
C VAL A 319 -12.54 10.56 -6.65
N ALA A 320 -11.41 10.71 -7.34
CA ALA A 320 -11.24 10.38 -8.75
C ALA A 320 -9.94 9.62 -9.02
N VAL A 321 -10.01 8.57 -9.85
CA VAL A 321 -8.81 7.84 -10.29
C VAL A 321 -8.04 8.72 -11.26
N GLY A 322 -6.84 9.13 -10.84
CA GLY A 322 -5.93 9.95 -11.64
C GLY A 322 -4.59 9.26 -11.83
N TRP A 323 -3.96 9.51 -12.98
CA TRP A 323 -2.60 9.06 -13.29
C TRP A 323 -1.52 9.96 -12.67
N GLY A 324 -1.91 11.09 -12.05
CA GLY A 324 -0.97 12.05 -11.47
C GLY A 324 -0.09 11.48 -10.36
N GLY A 325 -0.55 10.46 -9.63
CA GLY A 325 0.27 9.72 -8.67
C GLY A 325 1.46 9.00 -9.31
N LEU A 326 1.26 8.37 -10.49
CA LEU A 326 2.36 7.75 -11.22
C LEU A 326 3.39 8.79 -11.68
N LEU A 327 2.93 9.98 -12.06
CA LEU A 327 3.81 11.06 -12.47
C LEU A 327 4.64 11.60 -11.30
N ALA A 328 4.06 11.70 -10.10
CA ALA A 328 4.80 12.04 -8.89
C ALA A 328 5.85 10.96 -8.53
N LEU A 329 5.47 9.66 -8.62
CA LEU A 329 6.39 8.54 -8.42
C LEU A 329 7.53 8.52 -9.44
N TYR A 330 7.23 8.77 -10.73
CA TYR A 330 8.23 8.91 -11.77
C TYR A 330 9.18 10.08 -11.49
N GLY A 331 8.66 11.21 -10.98
CA GLY A 331 9.48 12.35 -10.54
C GLY A 331 10.44 12.00 -9.41
N LEU A 332 9.96 11.29 -8.38
CA LEU A 332 10.77 10.80 -7.28
C LEU A 332 11.87 9.83 -7.77
N ALA A 333 11.51 8.91 -8.67
CA ALA A 333 12.46 7.98 -9.28
C ALA A 333 13.51 8.71 -10.14
N ALA A 334 13.08 9.66 -10.98
CA ALA A 334 13.96 10.45 -11.83
C ALA A 334 14.93 11.31 -11.00
N GLN A 335 14.47 11.87 -9.88
CA GLN A 335 15.32 12.62 -8.95
C GLN A 335 16.39 11.72 -8.31
N ARG A 336 16.02 10.49 -7.91
CA ARG A 336 16.96 9.51 -7.37
C ARG A 336 18.00 9.06 -8.39
N LEU A 337 17.58 8.78 -9.62
CA LEU A 337 18.47 8.35 -10.72
C LEU A 337 19.41 9.47 -11.19
N ARG A 338 19.19 10.73 -10.79
CA ARG A 338 19.97 11.92 -11.19
C ARG A 338 20.13 12.08 -12.71
N SER A 339 19.28 11.43 -13.51
CA SER A 339 19.38 11.46 -14.96
C SER A 339 18.70 12.70 -15.53
N ARG A 340 19.48 13.52 -16.24
CA ARG A 340 19.02 14.76 -16.88
C ARG A 340 17.87 14.51 -17.87
N LEU A 341 17.91 13.38 -18.59
CA LEU A 341 16.87 13.01 -19.55
C LEU A 341 15.54 12.74 -18.85
N HIS A 342 15.55 11.92 -17.80
CA HIS A 342 14.33 11.57 -17.05
C HIS A 342 13.70 12.79 -16.36
N LEU A 343 14.53 13.70 -15.83
CA LEU A 343 14.05 14.95 -15.24
C LEU A 343 13.41 15.87 -16.28
N LYS A 344 13.98 15.99 -17.50
CA LYS A 344 13.36 16.77 -18.60
C LYS A 344 12.04 16.16 -19.07
N LEU A 345 11.98 14.84 -19.22
CA LEU A 345 10.74 14.12 -19.57
C LEU A 345 9.67 14.31 -18.51
N TRP A 346 10.04 14.22 -17.22
CA TRP A 346 9.12 14.48 -16.12
C TRP A 346 8.63 15.93 -16.11
N ALA A 347 9.50 16.92 -16.37
CA ALA A 347 9.13 18.33 -16.45
C ALA A 347 8.12 18.60 -17.58
N LEU A 348 8.33 17.97 -18.74
CA LEU A 348 7.41 18.06 -19.88
C LEU A 348 6.06 17.45 -19.53
N ALA A 349 6.04 16.21 -19.02
CA ALA A 349 4.82 15.53 -18.63
C ALA A 349 4.06 16.28 -17.52
N THR A 350 4.77 16.87 -16.55
CA THR A 350 4.19 17.69 -15.48
C THR A 350 3.59 18.98 -16.00
N SER A 351 4.25 19.65 -16.96
CA SER A 351 3.70 20.84 -17.64
C SER A 351 2.39 20.53 -18.37
N VAL A 352 2.35 19.41 -19.10
CA VAL A 352 1.13 18.95 -19.79
C VAL A 352 0.03 18.61 -18.78
N CYS A 353 0.37 17.90 -17.70
CA CYS A 353 -0.58 17.57 -16.63
C CYS A 353 -1.15 18.83 -15.95
N LEU A 354 -0.32 19.84 -15.69
CA LEU A 354 -0.75 21.14 -15.17
C LEU A 354 -1.75 21.83 -16.09
N LEU A 355 -1.54 21.79 -17.40
CA LEU A 355 -2.46 22.37 -18.38
C LEU A 355 -3.84 21.69 -18.30
N PHE A 356 -3.87 20.36 -18.22
CA PHE A 356 -5.11 19.61 -18.05
C PHE A 356 -5.80 19.88 -16.71
N ASP A 357 -5.04 20.02 -15.62
CA ASP A 357 -5.60 20.36 -14.31
C ASP A 357 -6.21 21.77 -14.30
N VAL A 358 -5.58 22.75 -14.98
CA VAL A 358 -6.14 24.11 -15.15
C VAL A 358 -7.44 24.07 -15.94
N LEU A 359 -7.49 23.30 -17.03
CA LEU A 359 -8.71 23.13 -17.83
C LEU A 359 -9.83 22.47 -17.01
N GLN A 360 -9.49 21.47 -16.18
CA GLN A 360 -10.44 20.82 -15.29
C GLN A 360 -10.91 21.75 -14.17
N LEU A 361 -10.04 22.61 -13.66
CA LEU A 361 -10.39 23.60 -12.65
C LEU A 361 -11.29 24.69 -13.21
N ALA A 362 -11.08 25.09 -14.47
CA ALA A 362 -11.96 26.04 -15.16
C ALA A 362 -13.40 25.51 -15.34
N SER A 363 -13.58 24.19 -15.35
CA SER A 363 -14.90 23.55 -15.42
C SER A 363 -15.53 23.24 -14.05
N MET A 364 -14.82 23.45 -12.94
CA MET A 364 -15.31 23.14 -11.58
C MET A 364 -15.15 24.36 -10.65
N PRO A 365 -16.25 25.05 -10.27
CA PRO A 365 -16.16 26.35 -9.61
C PRO A 365 -15.56 26.32 -8.18
N TYR A 366 -15.49 25.17 -7.49
CA TYR A 366 -14.92 25.08 -6.14
C TYR A 366 -14.28 23.72 -5.84
N ALA A 367 -12.96 23.61 -6.01
CA ALA A 367 -12.19 22.39 -5.67
C ALA A 367 -10.87 22.73 -4.95
N PRO A 368 -10.88 22.97 -3.61
CA PRO A 368 -9.69 23.41 -2.87
C PRO A 368 -8.53 22.40 -2.93
N LEU A 369 -8.83 21.10 -2.98
CA LEU A 369 -7.82 20.05 -3.18
C LEU A 369 -7.16 20.12 -4.57
N GLN A 370 -7.93 20.47 -5.61
CA GLN A 370 -7.43 20.64 -6.97
C GLN A 370 -6.50 21.88 -7.06
N TRP A 371 -6.85 22.97 -6.37
CA TRP A 371 -6.00 24.15 -6.23
C TRP A 371 -4.68 23.84 -5.51
N LEU A 372 -4.75 23.11 -4.40
CA LEU A 372 -3.57 22.71 -3.65
C LEU A 372 -2.66 21.78 -4.49
N LEU A 373 -3.26 20.83 -5.22
CA LEU A 373 -2.56 19.95 -6.14
C LEU A 373 -1.81 20.72 -7.23
N LEU A 374 -2.49 21.70 -7.84
CA LEU A 374 -1.93 22.56 -8.88
C LEU A 374 -0.77 23.39 -8.35
N LEU A 375 -0.90 23.93 -7.13
CA LEU A 375 0.17 24.66 -6.45
C LEU A 375 1.39 23.74 -6.22
N CYS A 376 1.18 22.52 -5.70
CA CYS A 376 2.27 21.57 -5.46
C CYS A 376 3.00 21.17 -6.76
N LYS A 377 2.25 20.90 -7.84
CA LYS A 377 2.81 20.61 -9.17
C LYS A 377 3.62 21.78 -9.71
N ALA A 378 3.09 23.00 -9.61
CA ALA A 378 3.76 24.21 -10.07
C ALA A 378 5.05 24.50 -9.29
N VAL A 379 5.02 24.35 -7.96
CA VAL A 379 6.20 24.50 -7.09
C VAL A 379 7.25 23.45 -7.41
N ALA A 380 6.87 22.18 -7.56
CA ALA A 380 7.79 21.10 -7.92
C ALA A 380 8.45 21.35 -9.29
N LEU A 381 7.67 21.78 -10.29
CA LEU A 381 8.18 22.13 -11.61
C LEU A 381 9.15 23.33 -11.56
N PHE A 382 8.78 24.40 -10.85
CA PHE A 382 9.63 25.59 -10.68
C PHE A 382 10.96 25.25 -10.00
N LEU A 383 10.92 24.47 -8.91
CA LEU A 383 12.10 24.03 -8.20
C LEU A 383 13.02 23.17 -9.08
N LEU A 384 12.45 22.32 -9.94
CA LEU A 384 13.25 21.55 -10.89
C LEU A 384 13.92 22.45 -11.94
N LEU A 385 13.18 23.39 -12.54
CA LEU A 385 13.73 24.30 -13.55
C LEU A 385 14.89 25.12 -12.99
N ARG A 386 14.73 25.65 -11.77
CA ARG A 386 15.82 26.35 -11.06
C ARG A 386 17.00 25.45 -10.75
N PHE A 387 16.76 24.20 -10.38
CA PHE A 387 17.84 23.24 -10.14
C PHE A 387 18.62 22.91 -11.43
N GLN A 388 17.97 22.91 -12.60
CA GLN A 388 18.65 22.68 -13.88
C GLN A 388 19.50 23.88 -14.33
N GLU A 389 19.07 25.12 -14.06
CA GLU A 389 19.82 26.34 -14.40
C GLU A 389 21.17 26.44 -13.69
N GLU A 390 21.31 25.90 -12.47
CA GLU A 390 22.53 26.03 -11.65
C GLU A 390 23.59 24.97 -11.92
N HIS A 391 23.24 23.93 -12.67
CA HIS A 391 24.10 22.80 -13.00
C HIS A 391 24.38 22.69 -14.52
N LEU A 392 23.98 23.72 -15.26
CA LEU A 392 24.42 24.06 -16.61
C LEU A 392 25.45 25.19 -16.50
#